data_AF-A0A2M7Y253-F1
#
_entry.id   AF-A0A2M7Y253-F1
#
_cell.length_a   1.000
_cell.length_b   1.000
_cell.length_c   1.000
_cell.angle_alpha   90.00
_cell.angle_beta   90.00
_cell.angle_gamma   90.00
#
_symmetry.space_group_name_H-M   'P 1'
#
loop_
_entity.id
_entity.type
_entity.pdbx_description
1 polymer ?
#
loop_
_entity_poly.entity_id
_entity_poly.type
_entity_poly.pdbx_seq_one_letter_code
_entity_poly.pdbx_strand_id
1 'polypeptide(L)'
;RGLNFFAGGPDNPLSFANQLVDVSFASAAIDGGWANYALSGWLGGWDAQNDNAVLSASFLDTGSIVLGSASIGPVLALDRGAVRGLLSRETAGLLPAGTRSVALRLTMTRTDGIYNDGYADNLSFSVTAVPEPGQWLLTVSGLALLAVRLRRGLA
;
A
#
# COMPACT_ATOMS: atom_id res chain seq x y z
N ARG A 1 -14.53 -11.96 8.61
CA ARG A 1 -14.01 -10.68 9.12
C ARG A 1 -14.23 -10.66 10.63
N GLY A 2 -13.40 -9.95 11.38
CA GLY A 2 -13.43 -9.87 12.84
C GLY A 2 -12.20 -10.43 13.55
N LEU A 3 -11.18 -10.91 12.81
CA LEU A 3 -9.96 -11.47 13.41
C LEU A 3 -8.87 -10.42 13.67
N ASN A 4 -8.85 -9.33 12.89
CA ASN A 4 -7.89 -8.22 13.01
C ASN A 4 -8.64 -6.88 13.08
N PHE A 5 -9.67 -6.81 13.91
CA PHE A 5 -10.65 -5.73 13.93
C PHE A 5 -10.18 -4.51 14.73
N PHE A 6 -10.38 -3.32 14.16
CA PHE A 6 -10.17 -2.03 14.78
C PHE A 6 -11.49 -1.26 14.85
N ALA A 7 -11.73 -0.62 15.98
CA ALA A 7 -12.83 0.32 16.17
C ALA A 7 -12.30 1.67 16.64
N GLY A 8 -12.99 2.74 16.24
CA GLY A 8 -12.70 4.10 16.68
C GLY A 8 -12.83 4.29 18.19
N GLY A 9 -13.69 3.50 18.87
CA GLY A 9 -13.77 3.45 20.32
C GLY A 9 -14.82 4.39 20.93
N PRO A 10 -15.04 4.33 22.26
CA PRO A 10 -16.04 5.14 22.94
C PRO A 10 -15.62 6.61 23.09
N ASP A 11 -16.60 7.51 23.16
CA ASP A 11 -16.50 8.90 23.61
C ASP A 11 -15.38 9.76 22.98
N ASN A 12 -14.97 9.45 21.76
CA ASN A 12 -13.96 10.22 21.03
C ASN A 12 -14.46 10.65 19.65
N PRO A 13 -14.12 11.85 19.17
CA PRO A 13 -14.42 12.26 17.80
C PRO A 13 -13.42 11.68 16.79
N LEU A 14 -12.22 11.28 17.24
CA LEU A 14 -11.10 10.89 16.38
C LEU A 14 -10.19 9.89 17.09
N SER A 15 -9.84 8.81 16.40
CA SER A 15 -8.84 7.82 16.83
C SER A 15 -7.88 7.51 15.68
N PHE A 16 -6.63 7.15 15.98
CA PHE A 16 -5.67 6.79 14.96
C PHE A 16 -4.67 5.73 15.43
N ALA A 17 -4.13 4.98 14.47
CA ALA A 17 -3.01 4.06 14.65
C ALA A 17 -1.97 4.30 13.56
N ASN A 18 -0.70 4.27 13.92
CA ASN A 18 0.41 4.54 13.01
C ASN A 18 1.36 3.34 12.95
N GLN A 19 1.91 3.08 11.77
CA GLN A 19 3.01 2.14 11.57
C GLN A 19 3.99 2.73 10.55
N LEU A 20 5.28 2.69 10.87
CA LEU A 20 6.33 3.03 9.92
C LEU A 20 6.93 1.72 9.38
N VAL A 21 6.95 1.58 8.06
CA VAL A 21 7.48 0.39 7.37
C VAL A 21 8.76 0.77 6.63
N ASP A 22 9.87 0.12 6.95
CA ASP A 22 11.10 0.24 6.17
C ASP A 22 11.00 -0.57 4.87
N VAL A 23 11.27 0.08 3.74
CA VAL A 23 11.26 -0.53 2.40
C VAL A 23 12.63 -0.49 1.73
N SER A 24 13.69 -0.21 2.49
CA SER A 24 15.07 -0.11 1.98
C SER A 24 15.56 -1.39 1.31
N PHE A 25 15.00 -2.55 1.66
CA PHE A 25 15.26 -3.83 0.99
C PHE A 25 14.94 -3.82 -0.52
N ALA A 26 14.03 -2.93 -0.96
CA ALA A 26 13.61 -2.77 -2.34
C ALA A 26 14.18 -1.52 -3.02
N SER A 27 15.13 -0.81 -2.38
CA SER A 27 15.66 0.49 -2.82
C SER A 27 16.08 0.51 -4.29
N ALA A 28 16.80 -0.52 -4.77
CA ALA A 28 17.21 -0.58 -6.18
C ALA A 28 16.02 -0.60 -7.16
N ALA A 29 14.94 -1.32 -6.82
CA ALA A 29 13.74 -1.38 -7.65
C ALA A 29 12.87 -0.12 -7.54
N ILE A 30 12.83 0.48 -6.33
CA ILE A 30 12.15 1.75 -6.08
C ILE A 30 12.82 2.87 -6.87
N ASP A 31 14.15 2.99 -6.78
CA ASP A 31 14.93 4.03 -7.47
C ASP A 31 14.92 3.83 -8.99
N GLY A 32 14.79 2.57 -9.44
CA GLY A 32 14.55 2.23 -10.83
C GLY A 32 13.14 2.58 -11.35
N GLY A 33 12.17 2.78 -10.45
CA GLY A 33 10.78 3.11 -10.81
C GLY A 33 9.92 1.91 -11.20
N TRP A 34 10.28 0.68 -10.78
CA TRP A 34 9.53 -0.55 -11.08
C TRP A 34 9.13 -1.34 -9.82
N ALA A 35 9.19 -0.72 -8.64
CA ALA A 35 8.61 -1.27 -7.43
C ALA A 35 7.13 -0.90 -7.31
N ASN A 36 6.26 -1.90 -7.22
CA ASN A 36 4.82 -1.72 -7.04
C ASN A 36 4.45 -1.83 -5.56
N TYR A 37 3.48 -1.03 -5.13
CA TYR A 37 2.78 -1.21 -3.87
C TYR A 37 1.33 -1.66 -4.09
N ALA A 38 0.79 -2.36 -3.10
CA ALA A 38 -0.65 -2.58 -2.96
C ALA A 38 -1.06 -2.25 -1.52
N LEU A 39 -2.14 -1.48 -1.38
CA LEU A 39 -2.76 -1.08 -0.12
C LEU A 39 -4.21 -1.57 -0.13
N SER A 40 -4.62 -2.35 0.87
CA SER A 40 -5.98 -2.88 0.94
C SER A 40 -6.48 -2.99 2.37
N GLY A 41 -7.80 -3.08 2.51
CA GLY A 41 -8.45 -3.26 3.80
C GLY A 41 -9.96 -3.34 3.67
N TRP A 42 -10.60 -3.81 4.74
CA TRP A 42 -12.05 -3.76 4.87
C TRP A 42 -12.42 -2.60 5.77
N LEU A 43 -13.17 -1.64 5.24
CA LEU A 43 -13.51 -0.39 5.93
C LEU A 43 -15.04 -0.23 6.01
N GLY A 44 -15.54 0.42 7.04
CA GLY A 44 -16.97 0.70 7.16
C GLY A 44 -17.37 1.22 8.52
N GLY A 45 -18.59 0.89 8.92
CA GLY A 45 -19.18 1.42 10.14
C GLY A 45 -20.57 0.86 10.45
N TRP A 46 -21.34 1.62 11.23
CA TRP A 46 -22.58 1.16 11.85
C TRP A 46 -23.85 1.78 11.23
N ASP A 47 -24.81 0.94 10.82
CA ASP A 47 -26.14 1.34 10.30
C ASP A 47 -26.07 2.54 9.35
N ALA A 48 -26.84 3.60 9.61
CA ALA A 48 -26.89 4.81 8.81
C ALA A 48 -25.87 5.89 9.22
N GLN A 49 -24.96 5.60 10.17
CA GLN A 49 -23.93 6.54 10.62
C GLN A 49 -22.80 6.68 9.59
N ASN A 50 -22.33 7.91 9.38
CA ASN A 50 -21.25 8.23 8.43
C ASN A 50 -19.86 8.17 9.06
N ASP A 51 -19.78 7.68 10.30
CA ASP A 51 -18.54 7.29 10.94
C ASP A 51 -17.71 6.41 10.00
N ASN A 52 -16.42 6.71 9.91
CA ASN A 52 -15.60 6.15 8.84
C ASN A 52 -14.16 5.90 9.26
N ALA A 53 -13.56 4.97 8.54
CA ALA A 53 -12.16 4.63 8.59
C ALA A 53 -11.46 5.03 7.28
N VAL A 54 -10.26 5.61 7.38
CA VAL A 54 -9.36 5.86 6.24
C VAL A 54 -7.99 5.30 6.58
N LEU A 55 -7.44 4.48 5.69
CA LEU A 55 -6.04 4.04 5.76
C LEU A 55 -5.23 4.78 4.71
N SER A 56 -4.24 5.55 5.15
CA SER A 56 -3.32 6.29 4.28
C SER A 56 -1.90 5.72 4.36
N ALA A 57 -1.20 5.73 3.24
CA ALA A 57 0.23 5.46 3.12
C ALA A 57 0.94 6.71 2.59
N SER A 58 1.87 7.25 3.37
CA SER A 58 2.77 8.32 2.93
C SER A 58 4.14 7.74 2.61
N PHE A 59 4.63 7.97 1.39
CA PHE A 59 5.92 7.48 0.93
C PHE A 59 6.99 8.51 1.24
N LEU A 60 7.98 8.12 2.05
CA LEU A 60 8.98 9.01 2.63
C LEU A 60 10.37 8.71 2.10
N ASP A 61 11.16 9.74 1.83
CA ASP A 61 12.59 9.61 1.56
C ASP A 61 13.42 9.39 2.85
N THR A 62 14.75 9.34 2.73
CA THR A 62 15.68 9.22 3.86
C THR A 62 15.56 10.37 4.87
N GLY A 63 15.13 11.55 4.44
CA GLY A 63 14.94 12.74 5.27
C GLY A 63 13.53 12.85 5.87
N SER A 64 12.69 11.83 5.72
CA SER A 64 11.26 11.85 6.10
C SER A 64 10.42 12.87 5.31
N ILE A 65 10.88 13.29 4.12
CA ILE A 65 10.11 14.13 3.21
C ILE A 65 9.11 13.25 2.46
N VAL A 66 7.86 13.71 2.38
CA VAL A 66 6.80 13.03 1.64
C VAL A 66 7.02 13.21 0.13
N LEU A 67 7.26 12.09 -0.56
CA LEU A 67 7.41 12.02 -2.01
C LEU A 67 6.08 11.75 -2.73
N GLY A 68 5.12 11.15 -2.01
CA GLY A 68 3.81 10.81 -2.53
C GLY A 68 2.95 10.15 -1.47
N SER A 69 1.70 9.88 -1.81
CA SER A 69 0.78 9.19 -0.90
C SER A 69 -0.29 8.40 -1.65
N ALA A 70 -0.91 7.47 -0.93
CA ALA A 70 -2.06 6.70 -1.37
C ALA A 70 -3.02 6.51 -0.19
N SER A 71 -4.31 6.29 -0.46
CA SER A 71 -5.27 5.98 0.60
C SER A 71 -6.40 5.10 0.10
N ILE A 72 -7.05 4.43 1.05
CA ILE A 72 -8.32 3.73 0.87
C ILE A 72 -9.35 4.24 1.88
N GLY A 73 -10.61 4.27 1.46
CA GLY A 73 -11.69 4.89 2.22
C GLY A 73 -11.83 6.40 1.95
N PRO A 74 -12.80 7.08 2.58
CA PRO A 74 -13.73 6.53 3.56
C PRO A 74 -14.74 5.54 2.95
N VAL A 75 -15.40 4.76 3.80
CA VAL A 75 -16.61 4.01 3.46
C VAL A 75 -17.75 4.59 4.29
N LEU A 76 -18.68 5.28 3.63
CA LEU A 76 -19.79 5.98 4.27
C LEU A 76 -21.04 5.10 4.38
N ALA A 77 -22.07 5.58 5.09
CA ALA A 77 -23.33 4.86 5.22
C ALA A 77 -23.97 4.50 3.87
N LEU A 78 -23.90 5.42 2.91
CA LEU A 78 -24.44 5.22 1.57
C LEU A 78 -23.77 4.07 0.83
N ASP A 79 -22.43 3.96 0.91
CA ASP A 79 -21.67 2.88 0.28
C ASP A 79 -22.11 1.51 0.80
N ARG A 80 -22.47 1.44 2.09
CA ARG A 80 -22.91 0.23 2.78
C ARG A 80 -24.39 -0.09 2.58
N GLY A 81 -25.17 0.77 1.91
CA GLY A 81 -26.63 0.65 1.86
C GLY A 81 -27.30 0.86 3.21
N ALA A 82 -26.72 1.73 4.06
CA ALA A 82 -27.19 2.08 5.40
C ALA A 82 -27.34 0.90 6.39
N VAL A 83 -26.61 -0.19 6.18
CA VAL A 83 -26.55 -1.34 7.10
C VAL A 83 -25.14 -1.56 7.64
N ARG A 84 -25.02 -2.03 8.89
CA ARG A 84 -23.72 -2.39 9.49
C ARG A 84 -22.92 -3.28 8.57
N GLY A 85 -21.67 -2.92 8.33
CA GLY A 85 -20.81 -3.72 7.47
C GLY A 85 -19.48 -3.08 7.16
N LEU A 86 -18.62 -3.88 6.57
CA LEU A 86 -17.36 -3.44 5.99
C LEU A 86 -17.39 -3.70 4.48
N LEU A 87 -16.68 -2.92 3.70
CA LEU A 87 -16.50 -3.10 2.26
C LEU A 87 -15.01 -3.11 1.93
N SER A 88 -14.63 -3.93 0.94
CA SER A 88 -13.23 -4.01 0.52
C SER A 88 -12.89 -2.71 -0.20
N ARG A 89 -11.75 -2.15 0.15
CA ARG A 89 -11.15 -1.03 -0.58
C ARG A 89 -9.69 -1.37 -0.80
N GLU A 90 -9.24 -1.11 -2.01
CA GLU A 90 -7.87 -1.35 -2.41
C GLU A 90 -7.41 -0.27 -3.38
N THR A 91 -6.10 -0.03 -3.38
CA THR A 91 -5.42 0.80 -4.36
C THR A 91 -4.00 0.26 -4.55
N ALA A 92 -3.44 0.46 -5.73
CA ALA A 92 -2.11 0.00 -6.08
C ALA A 92 -1.44 1.01 -7.01
N GLY A 93 -0.12 0.99 -7.04
CA GLY A 93 0.65 1.89 -7.89
C GLY A 93 2.15 1.62 -7.79
N LEU A 94 2.94 2.53 -8.36
CA LEU A 94 4.39 2.52 -8.20
C LEU A 94 4.77 3.32 -6.95
N LEU A 95 5.81 2.85 -6.26
CA LEU A 95 6.47 3.66 -5.24
C LEU A 95 7.26 4.79 -5.92
N PRO A 96 7.16 6.04 -5.45
CA PRO A 96 8.02 7.13 -5.91
C PRO A 96 9.50 6.78 -5.72
N ALA A 97 10.33 7.07 -6.72
CA ALA A 97 11.77 6.89 -6.64
C ALA A 97 12.34 7.65 -5.43
N GLY A 98 13.29 7.04 -4.72
CA GLY A 98 13.83 7.60 -3.47
C GLY A 98 13.05 7.23 -2.20
N THR A 99 11.91 6.55 -2.29
CA THR A 99 11.19 6.06 -1.09
C THR A 99 12.08 5.11 -0.28
N ARG A 100 12.14 5.30 1.03
CA ARG A 100 12.84 4.44 1.99
C ARG A 100 11.96 3.97 3.14
N SER A 101 10.97 4.76 3.51
CA SER A 101 10.00 4.39 4.53
C SER A 101 8.58 4.69 4.05
N VAL A 102 7.61 3.95 4.58
CA VAL A 102 6.19 4.20 4.35
C VAL A 102 5.50 4.41 5.69
N ALA A 103 4.95 5.60 5.90
CA ALA A 103 4.15 5.89 7.08
C ALA A 103 2.69 5.52 6.80
N LEU A 104 2.24 4.42 7.39
CA LEU A 104 0.85 4.00 7.38
C LEU A 104 0.12 4.65 8.56
N ARG A 105 -1.05 5.21 8.27
CA ARG A 105 -1.94 5.77 9.29
C ARG A 105 -3.37 5.34 9.04
N LEU A 106 -3.95 4.64 10.01
CA LEU A 106 -5.38 4.41 10.11
C LEU A 106 -5.99 5.56 10.90
N THR A 107 -7.01 6.21 10.35
CA THR A 107 -7.77 7.28 11.00
C THR A 107 -9.24 6.90 11.06
N MET A 108 -9.82 6.93 12.26
CA MET A 108 -11.24 6.70 12.52
C MET A 108 -11.90 8.01 12.93
N THR A 109 -12.92 8.45 12.21
CA THR A 109 -13.62 9.71 12.47
C THR A 109 -15.08 9.46 12.80
N ARG A 110 -15.52 9.96 13.94
CA ARG A 110 -16.93 9.96 14.33
C ARG A 110 -17.64 11.16 13.71
N THR A 111 -18.79 10.93 13.09
CA THR A 111 -19.67 11.98 12.56
C THR A 111 -21.05 11.95 13.21
N ASP A 112 -21.46 10.79 13.74
CA ASP A 112 -22.76 10.57 14.35
C ASP A 112 -22.62 9.87 15.71
N GLY A 113 -23.72 9.78 16.45
CA GLY A 113 -23.75 9.00 17.69
C GLY A 113 -22.76 9.47 18.78
N ILE A 114 -22.43 8.56 19.70
CA ILE A 114 -21.51 8.80 20.83
C ILE A 114 -20.24 7.96 20.68
N TYR A 115 -20.39 6.72 20.21
CA TYR A 115 -19.28 5.82 19.91
C TYR A 115 -18.71 6.15 18.52
N ASN A 116 -17.39 6.10 18.35
CA ASN A 116 -16.75 6.24 17.04
C ASN A 116 -16.82 4.91 16.30
N ASP A 117 -17.85 4.78 15.48
CA ASP A 117 -18.20 3.62 14.69
C ASP A 117 -17.38 3.51 13.39
N GLY A 118 -16.25 4.22 13.30
CA GLY A 118 -15.25 4.00 12.26
C GLY A 118 -14.59 2.64 12.47
N TYR A 119 -14.80 1.71 11.54
CA TYR A 119 -14.34 0.33 11.66
C TYR A 119 -13.39 -0.06 10.53
N ALA A 120 -12.37 -0.85 10.87
CA ALA A 120 -11.48 -1.48 9.91
C ALA A 120 -11.14 -2.92 10.28
N ASP A 121 -10.81 -3.74 9.28
CA ASP A 121 -10.32 -5.10 9.48
C ASP A 121 -9.40 -5.51 8.33
N ASN A 122 -8.47 -6.43 8.61
CA ASN A 122 -7.59 -7.07 7.63
C ASN A 122 -6.90 -6.07 6.69
N LEU A 123 -6.25 -5.07 7.31
CA LEU A 123 -5.45 -4.06 6.64
C LEU A 123 -4.14 -4.67 6.12
N SER A 124 -3.74 -4.31 4.91
CA SER A 124 -2.52 -4.82 4.29
C SER A 124 -1.84 -3.74 3.47
N PHE A 125 -0.51 -3.68 3.60
CA PHE A 125 0.38 -2.98 2.70
C PHE A 125 1.46 -3.97 2.26
N SER A 126 1.73 -4.02 0.96
CA SER A 126 2.76 -4.90 0.40
C SER A 126 3.53 -4.20 -0.70
N VAL A 127 4.79 -4.59 -0.86
CA VAL A 127 5.69 -4.11 -1.91
C VAL A 127 6.14 -5.30 -2.74
N THR A 128 5.98 -5.19 -4.05
CA THR A 128 6.52 -6.14 -5.02
C THR A 128 7.61 -5.44 -5.82
N ALA A 129 8.84 -5.91 -5.67
CA ALA A 129 9.99 -5.46 -6.42
C ALA A 129 10.41 -6.58 -7.38
N VAL A 130 10.37 -6.32 -8.69
CA VAL A 130 10.96 -7.23 -9.68
C VAL A 130 12.43 -6.83 -9.84
N PRO A 131 13.41 -7.68 -9.47
CA PRO A 131 14.80 -7.41 -9.80
C PRO A 131 14.94 -7.46 -11.33
N GLU A 132 15.59 -6.47 -11.94
CA GLU A 132 16.02 -6.60 -13.33
C GLU A 132 16.80 -7.92 -13.46
N PRO A 133 16.50 -8.81 -14.43
CA PRO A 133 17.40 -9.91 -14.73
C PRO A 133 18.74 -9.27 -15.07
N GLY A 134 19.76 -9.53 -14.24
CA GLY A 134 21.02 -8.79 -14.29
C GLY A 134 21.49 -8.68 -15.73
N GLN A 135 21.47 -7.47 -16.29
CA GLN A 135 21.64 -7.27 -17.73
C GLN A 135 22.93 -7.94 -18.24
N TRP A 136 23.96 -8.01 -17.41
CA TRP A 136 25.18 -8.80 -17.63
C TRP A 136 24.94 -10.26 -18.05
N LEU A 137 23.99 -10.98 -17.44
CA LEU A 137 23.64 -12.35 -17.84
C LEU A 137 23.02 -12.39 -19.24
N LEU A 138 22.22 -11.40 -19.62
CA LEU A 138 21.61 -11.31 -20.96
C LEU A 138 22.62 -10.85 -22.01
N THR A 139 23.47 -9.87 -21.70
CA THR A 139 24.50 -9.34 -22.61
C THR A 139 25.63 -10.35 -22.83
N VAL A 140 26.10 -11.03 -21.78
CA VAL A 140 27.14 -12.07 -21.91
C VAL A 140 26.62 -13.30 -22.66
N SER A 141 25.37 -13.71 -22.42
CA SER A 141 24.75 -14.81 -23.18
C SER A 141 24.58 -14.45 -24.66
N GLY A 142 24.16 -13.22 -24.96
CA GLY A 142 24.04 -12.72 -26.33
C GLY A 142 25.39 -12.68 -27.07
N LEU A 143 26.45 -12.18 -26.42
CA LEU A 143 27.80 -12.12 -27.00
C LEU A 143 28.42 -13.52 -27.17
N ALA A 144 28.20 -14.43 -26.23
CA ALA A 144 28.70 -15.81 -26.33
C ALA A 144 28.05 -16.56 -27.51
N LEU A 145 26.75 -16.39 -27.73
CA LEU A 145 26.04 -16.99 -28.88
C LEU A 145 26.52 -16.40 -30.22
N LEU A 146 26.80 -15.10 -30.28
CA LEU A 146 27.35 -14.45 -31.48
C LEU A 146 28.76 -14.94 -31.79
N ALA A 147 29.62 -15.11 -30.78
CA ALA A 147 30.98 -15.62 -30.93
C ALA A 147 31.00 -17.08 -31.42
N VAL A 148 30.09 -17.94 -30.93
CA VAL A 148 29.96 -19.33 -31.41
C VAL A 148 29.50 -19.39 -32.87
N ARG A 149 28.62 -18.46 -33.29
CA ARG A 149 28.12 -18.41 -34.68
C ARG A 149 29.20 -17.96 -35.67
N LEU A 150 30.03 -16.98 -35.30
CA LEU A 150 31.12 -16.49 -36.16
C LEU A 150 32.25 -17.52 -36.35
N ARG A 151 32.48 -18.40 -35.36
CA ARG A 151 33.48 -19.49 -35.48
C ARG A 151 33.06 -20.62 -36.42
N ARG A 152 31.76 -20.80 -36.69
CA ARG A 152 31.23 -21.85 -37.57
C ARG A 152 31.09 -21.44 -39.04
N GLY A 153 31.28 -20.15 -39.37
CA GLY A 153 31.21 -19.64 -40.74
C GLY A 153 32.55 -19.50 -41.45
N LEU A 154 33.66 -19.92 -40.81
CA LEU A 154 35.04 -19.80 -41.31
C LEU A 154 35.73 -21.16 -41.53
N ALA A 155 34.97 -22.24 -41.63
CA ALA A 155 35.47 -23.59 -41.93
C ALA A 155 34.95 -24.07 -43.28
#